data_AF-A0A9X5X7F7-F1
#
_entry.id   AF-A0A9X5X7F7-F1
#
_cell.length_a   1.000
_cell.length_b   1.000
_cell.length_c   1.000
_cell.angle_alpha   90.00
_cell.angle_beta   90.00
_cell.angle_gamma   90.00
#
_symmetry.space_group_name_H-M   'P 1'
#
loop_
_entity.id
_entity.type
_entity.pdbx_description
1 polymer ?
#
loop_
_entity_poly.entity_id
_entity_poly.type
_entity_poly.pdbx_seq_one_letter_code
_entity_poly.pdbx_strand_id
1 'polypeptide(L)'
;FLVQQAWRTSTPGTDEFRIIMEEARTACGEAALLSPGDPIPYIIELSVARGLAYPRPEFEALWLKILDRAPAHMGAHLAALHYWCEKWHGSREVAYSFAEAAAARAPQGSLLAAMPLFAVFEHLPEVNLVRGFYQSEVVTKAVHGALYAVHAARPDDPMLAHVRHLLVLFLVRGERWAEAMNQLVHVDGHVGALPWTLTPDPAADYALYRALAVAGYEANGGTPASLPR
;
A
#
# COMPACT_ATOMS: atom_id res chain seq x y z
N PHE A 1 4.85 -3.73 18.84
CA PHE A 1 6.31 -3.68 19.10
C PHE A 1 7.01 -4.92 18.54
N LEU A 2 6.67 -6.13 19.00
CA LEU A 2 7.32 -7.40 18.61
C LEU A 2 7.41 -7.64 17.10
N VAL A 3 6.30 -7.52 16.35
CA VAL A 3 6.29 -7.73 14.89
C VAL A 3 7.27 -6.79 14.18
N GLN A 4 7.25 -5.51 14.51
CA GLN A 4 8.16 -4.51 13.91
C GLN A 4 9.62 -4.77 14.30
N GLN A 5 9.87 -5.22 15.53
CA GLN A 5 11.20 -5.63 15.97
C GLN A 5 11.71 -6.79 15.11
N ALA A 6 10.96 -7.90 15.02
CA ALA A 6 11.35 -9.06 14.21
C ALA A 6 11.68 -8.68 12.76
N TRP A 7 10.83 -7.90 12.10
CA TRP A 7 11.07 -7.47 10.72
C TRP A 7 12.27 -6.53 10.52
N ARG A 8 12.73 -5.86 11.58
CA ARG A 8 13.84 -4.88 11.50
C ARG A 8 15.17 -5.42 12.00
N THR A 9 15.15 -6.34 12.96
CA THR A 9 16.35 -6.75 13.69
C THR A 9 16.74 -8.21 13.46
N SER A 10 15.87 -9.02 12.87
CA SER A 10 16.16 -10.42 12.56
C SER A 10 15.73 -10.82 11.15
N THR A 11 16.24 -11.95 10.68
CA THR A 11 16.02 -12.43 9.32
C THR A 11 14.90 -13.48 9.29
N PRO A 12 13.89 -13.36 8.41
CA PRO A 12 12.88 -14.39 8.23
C PRO A 12 13.49 -15.78 8.02
N GLY A 13 12.95 -16.79 8.72
CA GLY A 13 13.45 -18.16 8.68
C GLY A 13 14.51 -18.52 9.72
N THR A 14 15.02 -17.57 10.51
CA THR A 14 15.90 -17.89 11.65
C THR A 14 15.10 -18.24 12.92
N ASP A 15 15.72 -18.93 13.87
CA ASP A 15 15.10 -19.23 15.15
C ASP A 15 14.76 -17.96 15.95
N GLU A 16 15.64 -16.95 15.95
CA GLU A 16 15.37 -15.68 16.62
C GLU A 16 14.11 -15.00 16.04
N PHE A 17 13.99 -14.94 14.71
CA PHE A 17 12.82 -14.38 14.05
C PHE A 17 11.55 -15.17 14.41
N ARG A 18 11.63 -16.51 14.37
CA ARG A 18 10.51 -17.38 14.71
C ARG A 18 10.07 -17.19 16.16
N ILE A 19 10.99 -17.12 17.11
CA ILE A 19 10.70 -16.91 18.54
C ILE A 19 9.93 -15.60 18.75
N ILE A 20 10.42 -14.48 18.20
CA ILE A 20 9.75 -13.17 18.36
C ILE A 20 8.36 -13.19 17.69
N MET A 21 8.23 -13.86 16.53
CA MET A 21 6.93 -13.98 15.85
C MET A 21 5.93 -14.87 16.59
N GLU A 22 6.39 -15.95 17.23
CA GLU A 22 5.54 -16.78 18.09
C GLU A 22 5.09 -16.03 19.35
N GLU A 23 5.97 -15.21 19.95
CA GLU A 23 5.59 -14.31 21.04
C GLU A 23 4.55 -13.28 20.58
N ALA A 24 4.76 -12.68 19.40
CA ALA A 24 3.81 -11.77 18.80
C ALA A 24 2.45 -12.43 18.54
N ARG A 25 2.43 -13.69 18.07
CA ARG A 25 1.20 -14.48 17.89
C ARG A 25 0.43 -14.62 19.21
N THR A 26 1.12 -15.00 20.28
CA THR A 26 0.53 -15.15 21.61
C THR A 26 -0.08 -13.83 22.08
N ALA A 27 0.67 -12.73 21.96
CA ALA A 27 0.18 -11.39 22.33
C ALA A 27 -1.04 -10.96 21.49
N CYS A 28 -1.09 -11.30 20.20
CA CYS A 28 -2.28 -11.04 19.37
C CYS A 28 -3.49 -11.83 19.87
N GLY A 29 -3.29 -13.11 20.23
CA GLY A 29 -4.35 -13.95 20.80
C GLY A 29 -4.90 -13.40 22.12
N GLU A 30 -4.02 -12.99 23.03
CA GLU A 30 -4.40 -12.36 24.30
C GLU A 30 -5.18 -11.05 24.08
N ALA A 31 -4.68 -10.18 23.19
CA ALA A 31 -5.36 -8.92 22.85
C ALA A 31 -6.74 -9.16 22.22
N ALA A 32 -6.87 -10.18 21.36
CA ALA A 32 -8.15 -10.57 20.76
C ALA A 32 -9.16 -11.09 21.80
N LEU A 33 -8.71 -11.76 22.87
CA LEU A 33 -9.58 -12.18 23.96
C LEU A 33 -10.05 -11.00 24.82
N LEU A 34 -9.19 -9.99 25.02
CA LEU A 34 -9.52 -8.79 25.79
C LEU A 34 -10.47 -7.85 25.04
N SER A 35 -10.41 -7.83 23.70
CA SER A 35 -11.30 -7.00 22.87
C SER A 35 -11.77 -7.76 21.63
N PRO A 36 -12.76 -8.67 21.75
CA PRO A 36 -13.17 -9.55 20.65
C PRO A 36 -13.71 -8.83 19.42
N GLY A 37 -14.21 -7.60 19.55
CA GLY A 37 -14.71 -6.80 18.43
C GLY A 37 -13.65 -5.99 17.71
N ASP A 38 -12.45 -5.86 18.28
CA ASP A 38 -11.36 -5.06 17.70
C ASP A 38 -10.68 -5.81 16.55
N PRO A 39 -10.58 -5.24 15.33
CA PRO A 39 -9.86 -5.86 14.22
C PRO A 39 -8.33 -5.83 14.40
N ILE A 40 -7.78 -4.95 15.24
CA ILE A 40 -6.35 -4.65 15.31
C ILE A 40 -5.48 -5.88 15.64
N PRO A 41 -5.81 -6.73 16.63
CA PRO A 41 -5.00 -7.92 16.92
C PRO A 41 -4.85 -8.83 15.70
N TYR A 42 -5.94 -9.03 14.95
CA TYR A 42 -5.95 -9.87 13.75
C TYR A 42 -5.18 -9.21 12.59
N ILE A 43 -5.25 -7.89 12.45
CA ILE A 43 -4.49 -7.14 11.45
C ILE A 43 -2.98 -7.26 11.71
N ILE A 44 -2.56 -7.18 12.98
CA ILE A 44 -1.17 -7.39 13.37
C ILE A 44 -0.75 -8.84 13.10
N GLU A 45 -1.63 -9.80 13.39
CA GLU A 45 -1.40 -11.22 13.14
C GLU A 45 -1.20 -11.54 11.65
N LEU A 46 -1.73 -10.77 10.70
CA LEU A 46 -1.43 -10.96 9.26
C LEU A 46 0.08 -10.90 8.96
N SER A 47 0.79 -10.01 9.66
CA SER A 47 2.25 -9.89 9.51
C SER A 47 2.98 -11.09 10.12
N VAL A 48 2.46 -11.63 11.23
CA VAL A 48 2.95 -12.87 11.85
C VAL A 48 2.69 -14.06 10.94
N ALA A 49 1.49 -14.18 10.38
CA ALA A 49 1.10 -15.24 9.46
C ALA A 49 1.99 -15.26 8.21
N ARG A 50 2.34 -14.08 7.68
CA ARG A 50 3.34 -13.95 6.61
C ARG A 50 4.72 -14.40 7.08
N GLY A 51 5.19 -13.94 8.24
CA GLY A 51 6.53 -14.25 8.75
C GLY A 51 6.73 -15.72 9.11
N LEU A 52 5.70 -16.36 9.66
CA LEU A 52 5.70 -17.78 10.05
C LEU A 52 5.20 -18.71 8.93
N ALA A 53 4.99 -18.19 7.72
CA ALA A 53 4.55 -18.95 6.56
C ALA A 53 3.30 -19.81 6.83
N TYR A 54 2.25 -19.20 7.38
CA TYR A 54 1.00 -19.90 7.64
C TYR A 54 0.50 -20.59 6.35
N PRO A 55 0.01 -21.83 6.44
CA PRO A 55 -0.71 -22.46 5.35
C PRO A 55 -1.88 -21.58 4.92
N ARG A 56 -2.15 -21.55 3.61
CA ARG A 56 -3.21 -20.72 3.03
C ARG A 56 -4.56 -20.83 3.73
N PRO A 57 -5.08 -22.03 4.11
CA PRO A 57 -6.34 -22.14 4.83
C PRO A 57 -6.34 -21.42 6.19
N GLU A 58 -5.21 -21.41 6.91
CA GLU A 58 -5.08 -20.71 8.19
C GLU A 58 -5.04 -19.20 7.99
N PHE A 59 -4.32 -18.74 6.96
CA PHE A 59 -4.31 -17.32 6.59
C PHE A 59 -5.72 -16.84 6.18
N GLU A 60 -6.44 -17.62 5.39
CA GLU A 60 -7.81 -17.31 4.98
C GLU A 60 -8.77 -17.27 6.19
N ALA A 61 -8.61 -18.19 7.14
CA ALA A 61 -9.39 -18.17 8.39
C ALA A 61 -9.10 -16.91 9.23
N LEU A 62 -7.83 -16.48 9.30
CA LEU A 62 -7.47 -15.21 9.94
C LEU A 62 -8.08 -14.01 9.19
N TRP A 63 -8.00 -14.01 7.86
CA TRP A 63 -8.56 -12.96 7.02
C TRP A 63 -10.07 -12.81 7.19
N LEU A 64 -10.81 -13.92 7.31
CA LEU A 64 -12.25 -13.89 7.58
C LEU A 64 -12.59 -13.17 8.90
N LYS A 65 -11.81 -13.38 9.96
CA LYS A 65 -12.01 -12.68 11.25
C LYS A 65 -11.91 -11.15 11.10
N ILE A 66 -11.06 -10.67 10.19
CA ILE A 66 -10.91 -9.25 9.89
C ILE A 66 -12.11 -8.77 9.07
N LEU A 67 -12.53 -9.52 8.05
CA LEU A 67 -13.68 -9.17 7.24
C LEU A 67 -14.98 -9.07 8.06
N ASP A 68 -15.14 -9.91 9.09
CA ASP A 68 -16.28 -9.87 10.00
C ASP A 68 -16.32 -8.59 10.86
N ARG A 69 -15.17 -7.95 11.08
CA ARG A 69 -15.02 -6.78 11.98
C ARG A 69 -14.87 -5.46 11.24
N ALA A 70 -14.04 -5.44 10.21
CA ALA A 70 -13.63 -4.24 9.51
C ALA A 70 -13.35 -4.53 8.02
N PRO A 71 -14.37 -4.89 7.23
CA PRO A 71 -14.19 -5.34 5.84
C PRO A 71 -13.61 -4.27 4.91
N ALA A 72 -13.76 -2.99 5.27
CA ALA A 72 -13.27 -1.84 4.51
C ALA A 72 -11.92 -1.27 5.01
N HIS A 73 -11.25 -1.93 5.98
CA HIS A 73 -10.06 -1.38 6.62
C HIS A 73 -8.83 -1.42 5.69
N MET A 74 -8.46 -0.26 5.11
CA MET A 74 -7.38 -0.14 4.11
C MET A 74 -6.05 -0.76 4.58
N GLY A 75 -5.62 -0.48 5.81
CA GLY A 75 -4.37 -1.04 6.34
C GLY A 75 -4.39 -2.58 6.46
N ALA A 76 -5.57 -3.19 6.59
CA ALA A 76 -5.71 -4.63 6.68
C ALA A 76 -5.54 -5.27 5.31
N HIS A 77 -6.15 -4.67 4.28
CA HIS A 77 -5.99 -5.09 2.89
C HIS A 77 -4.54 -4.95 2.42
N LEU A 78 -3.84 -3.89 2.81
CA LEU A 78 -2.41 -3.72 2.52
C LEU A 78 -1.55 -4.80 3.21
N ALA A 79 -1.81 -5.06 4.50
CA ALA A 79 -1.09 -6.12 5.22
C ALA A 79 -1.35 -7.50 4.60
N ALA A 80 -2.59 -7.78 4.19
CA ALA A 80 -2.95 -9.04 3.56
C ALA A 80 -2.38 -9.19 2.14
N LEU A 81 -2.33 -8.10 1.36
CA LEU A 81 -1.76 -8.09 0.01
C LEU A 81 -0.35 -8.68 0.00
N HIS A 82 0.48 -8.35 0.99
CA HIS A 82 1.84 -8.87 1.08
C HIS A 82 1.92 -10.39 1.18
N TYR A 83 0.98 -11.05 1.85
CA TYR A 83 0.96 -12.52 1.91
C TYR A 83 0.77 -13.13 0.51
N TRP A 84 -0.10 -12.51 -0.30
CA TRP A 84 -0.45 -12.96 -1.64
C TRP A 84 0.58 -12.62 -2.72
N CYS A 85 1.54 -11.74 -2.43
CA CYS A 85 2.58 -11.36 -3.39
C CYS A 85 3.51 -12.55 -3.73
N GLU A 86 4.05 -12.52 -4.95
CA GLU A 86 5.00 -13.54 -5.47
C GLU A 86 6.24 -13.72 -4.60
N LYS A 87 6.77 -12.64 -4.01
CA LYS A 87 7.94 -12.68 -3.12
C LYS A 87 7.68 -13.35 -1.76
N TRP A 88 6.43 -13.73 -1.47
CA TRP A 88 6.01 -14.36 -0.22
C TRP A 88 5.38 -15.72 -0.50
N HIS A 89 4.05 -15.84 -0.37
CA HIS A 89 3.36 -17.13 -0.37
C HIS A 89 2.37 -17.28 -1.53
N GLY A 90 2.33 -16.31 -2.45
CA GLY A 90 1.39 -16.30 -3.57
C GLY A 90 2.05 -16.08 -4.93
N SER A 91 1.33 -15.41 -5.82
CA SER A 91 1.80 -15.07 -7.17
C SER A 91 1.28 -13.70 -7.57
N ARG A 92 1.84 -13.11 -8.63
CA ARG A 92 1.34 -11.83 -9.18
C ARG A 92 -0.16 -11.90 -9.47
N GLU A 93 -0.62 -12.98 -10.07
CA GLU A 93 -2.03 -13.20 -10.44
C GLU A 93 -2.92 -13.25 -9.19
N VAL A 94 -2.48 -13.95 -8.14
CA VAL A 94 -3.25 -14.05 -6.88
C VAL A 94 -3.32 -12.70 -6.18
N ALA A 95 -2.21 -11.96 -6.11
CA ALA A 95 -2.19 -10.63 -5.51
C ALA A 95 -3.06 -9.62 -6.27
N TYR A 96 -3.05 -9.67 -7.60
CA TYR A 96 -3.87 -8.79 -8.44
C TYR A 96 -5.35 -9.14 -8.27
N SER A 97 -5.70 -10.42 -8.33
CA SER A 97 -7.07 -10.89 -8.09
C SER A 97 -7.58 -10.44 -6.71
N PHE A 98 -6.76 -10.54 -5.66
CA PHE A 98 -7.09 -10.04 -4.33
C PHE A 98 -7.36 -8.52 -4.33
N ALA A 99 -6.49 -7.73 -4.93
CA ALA A 99 -6.60 -6.27 -4.97
C ALA A 99 -7.77 -5.78 -5.81
N GLU A 100 -8.03 -6.41 -6.96
CA GLU A 100 -9.18 -6.12 -7.82
C GLU A 100 -10.49 -6.47 -7.11
N ALA A 101 -10.54 -7.60 -6.42
CA ALA A 101 -11.70 -8.01 -5.64
C ALA A 101 -11.98 -7.04 -4.47
N ALA A 102 -10.93 -6.51 -3.82
CA ALA A 102 -11.06 -5.48 -2.80
C ALA A 102 -11.59 -4.16 -3.38
N ALA A 103 -11.06 -3.72 -4.52
CA ALA A 103 -11.55 -2.52 -5.21
C ALA A 103 -12.99 -2.64 -5.69
N ALA A 104 -13.38 -3.80 -6.25
CA ALA A 104 -14.73 -4.04 -6.76
C ALA A 104 -15.80 -4.03 -5.64
N ARG A 105 -15.42 -4.38 -4.40
CA ARG A 105 -16.30 -4.36 -3.23
C ARG A 105 -16.14 -3.09 -2.38
N ALA A 106 -15.34 -2.13 -2.81
CA ALA A 106 -15.08 -0.92 -2.06
C ALA A 106 -16.38 -0.12 -1.83
N PRO A 107 -16.77 0.15 -0.57
CA PRO A 107 -17.85 1.08 -0.28
C PRO A 107 -17.55 2.46 -0.87
N GLN A 108 -18.60 3.25 -1.14
CA GLN A 108 -18.43 4.63 -1.58
C GLN A 108 -17.58 5.41 -0.56
N GLY A 109 -16.57 6.15 -1.05
CA GLY A 109 -15.63 6.89 -0.22
C GLY A 109 -14.52 6.05 0.43
N SER A 110 -14.45 4.74 0.15
CA SER A 110 -13.35 3.89 0.60
C SER A 110 -12.10 4.05 -0.27
N LEU A 111 -10.93 4.02 0.38
CA LEU A 111 -9.65 3.95 -0.32
C LEU A 111 -9.35 2.59 -0.96
N LEU A 112 -10.18 1.56 -0.73
CA LEU A 112 -9.96 0.23 -1.31
C LEU A 112 -9.98 0.23 -2.84
N ALA A 113 -10.63 1.19 -3.49
CA ALA A 113 -10.56 1.37 -4.94
C ALA A 113 -9.12 1.62 -5.45
N ALA A 114 -8.19 2.02 -4.57
CA ALA A 114 -6.77 2.18 -4.88
C ALA A 114 -5.95 0.88 -4.75
N MET A 115 -6.50 -0.22 -4.23
CA MET A 115 -5.76 -1.47 -3.99
C MET A 115 -4.99 -2.00 -5.21
N PRO A 116 -5.54 -1.95 -6.45
CA PRO A 116 -4.79 -2.35 -7.63
C PRO A 116 -3.48 -1.58 -7.83
N LEU A 117 -3.41 -0.30 -7.45
CA LEU A 117 -2.17 0.49 -7.55
C LEU A 117 -1.07 -0.06 -6.63
N PHE A 118 -1.44 -0.50 -5.42
CA PHE A 118 -0.52 -1.15 -4.49
C PHE A 118 -0.08 -2.53 -5.01
N ALA A 119 -0.99 -3.31 -5.60
CA ALA A 119 -0.62 -4.59 -6.21
C ALA A 119 0.37 -4.41 -7.36
N VAL A 120 0.18 -3.39 -8.21
CA VAL A 120 1.15 -3.03 -9.25
C VAL A 120 2.48 -2.61 -8.63
N PHE A 121 2.46 -1.77 -7.60
CA PHE A 121 3.66 -1.32 -6.89
C PHE A 121 4.49 -2.48 -6.33
N GLU A 122 3.86 -3.41 -5.62
CA GLU A 122 4.51 -4.57 -5.01
C GLU A 122 5.18 -5.51 -6.03
N HIS A 123 4.80 -5.40 -7.30
CA HIS A 123 5.32 -6.22 -8.40
C HIS A 123 5.95 -5.37 -9.52
N LEU A 124 6.39 -4.14 -9.21
CA LEU A 124 7.22 -3.38 -10.12
C LEU A 124 8.55 -4.12 -10.35
N PRO A 125 9.03 -4.23 -11.60
CA PRO A 125 10.35 -4.79 -11.85
C PRO A 125 11.44 -3.86 -11.28
N GLU A 126 12.53 -4.44 -10.77
CA GLU A 126 13.70 -3.66 -10.32
C GLU A 126 14.26 -2.77 -11.44
N VAL A 127 14.26 -3.29 -12.67
CA VAL A 127 14.60 -2.56 -13.88
C VAL A 127 13.44 -2.67 -14.86
N ASN A 128 12.79 -1.54 -15.16
CA ASN A 128 11.75 -1.52 -16.18
C ASN A 128 12.36 -1.43 -17.59
N LEU A 129 12.39 -2.56 -18.30
CA LEU A 129 12.85 -2.64 -19.68
C LEU A 129 11.71 -2.46 -20.70
N VAL A 130 10.45 -2.44 -20.23
CA VAL A 130 9.28 -2.36 -21.11
C VAL A 130 8.94 -0.90 -21.37
N ARG A 131 9.20 -0.47 -22.62
CA ARG A 131 8.73 0.83 -23.11
C ARG A 131 7.21 0.85 -23.03
N GLY A 132 6.64 1.91 -22.46
CA GLY A 132 5.19 2.04 -22.36
C GLY A 132 4.55 1.35 -21.15
N PHE A 133 5.34 0.78 -20.21
CA PHE A 133 4.80 0.08 -19.05
C PHE A 133 3.79 0.93 -18.26
N TYR A 134 4.10 2.20 -18.00
CA TYR A 134 3.24 3.12 -17.26
C TYR A 134 1.98 3.53 -18.03
N GLN A 135 1.95 3.27 -19.33
CA GLN A 135 0.81 3.48 -20.23
C GLN A 135 0.02 2.18 -20.49
N SER A 136 0.45 1.05 -19.91
CA SER A 136 -0.30 -0.21 -20.03
C SER A 136 -1.71 -0.07 -19.45
N GLU A 137 -2.64 -0.89 -19.94
CA GLU A 137 -4.03 -0.88 -19.48
C GLU A 137 -4.12 -1.18 -17.98
N VAL A 138 -3.30 -2.11 -17.48
CA VAL A 138 -3.22 -2.48 -16.06
C VAL A 138 -2.84 -1.28 -15.20
N VAL A 139 -1.75 -0.57 -15.55
CA VAL A 139 -1.30 0.61 -14.79
C VAL A 139 -2.32 1.74 -14.89
N THR A 140 -2.86 1.98 -16.09
CA THR A 140 -3.83 3.04 -16.33
C THR A 140 -5.10 2.86 -15.51
N LYS A 141 -5.66 1.64 -15.48
CA LYS A 141 -6.83 1.30 -14.64
C LYS A 141 -6.53 1.45 -13.15
N ALA A 142 -5.36 0.99 -12.69
CA ALA A 142 -4.95 1.12 -11.29
C ALA A 142 -4.81 2.59 -10.86
N VAL A 143 -4.21 3.44 -11.70
CA VAL A 143 -4.11 4.88 -11.47
C VAL A 143 -5.50 5.53 -11.44
N HIS A 144 -6.41 5.18 -12.35
CA HIS A 144 -7.78 5.71 -12.33
C HIS A 144 -8.54 5.31 -11.06
N GLY A 145 -8.44 4.05 -10.63
CA GLY A 145 -9.06 3.60 -9.37
C GLY A 145 -8.53 4.37 -8.16
N ALA A 146 -7.22 4.62 -8.12
CA ALA A 146 -6.61 5.39 -7.04
C ALA A 146 -6.97 6.89 -7.08
N LEU A 147 -7.03 7.52 -8.27
CA LEU A 147 -7.49 8.91 -8.42
C LEU A 147 -8.95 9.07 -7.98
N TYR A 148 -9.81 8.13 -8.37
CA TYR A 148 -11.19 8.08 -7.89
C TYR A 148 -11.25 7.93 -6.35
N ALA A 149 -10.44 7.04 -5.79
CA ALA A 149 -10.38 6.79 -4.35
C ALA A 149 -10.02 8.07 -3.57
N VAL A 150 -8.94 8.76 -3.94
CA VAL A 150 -8.49 9.98 -3.23
C VAL A 150 -9.41 11.18 -3.43
N HIS A 151 -10.23 11.17 -4.48
CA HIS A 151 -11.25 12.19 -4.70
C HIS A 151 -12.51 11.94 -3.85
N ALA A 152 -12.92 10.69 -3.70
CA ALA A 152 -14.13 10.32 -2.97
C ALA A 152 -13.92 10.11 -1.46
N ALA A 153 -12.67 9.88 -1.03
CA ALA A 153 -12.37 9.56 0.36
C ALA A 153 -12.61 10.73 1.32
N ARG A 154 -12.84 10.40 2.59
CA ARG A 154 -12.95 11.39 3.66
C ARG A 154 -11.61 12.13 3.83
N PRO A 155 -11.60 13.46 4.03
CA PRO A 155 -10.37 14.23 4.15
C PRO A 155 -9.46 13.80 5.31
N ASP A 156 -10.05 13.22 6.37
CA ASP A 156 -9.38 12.77 7.59
C ASP A 156 -8.98 11.28 7.56
N ASP A 157 -9.11 10.60 6.41
CA ASP A 157 -8.72 9.19 6.31
C ASP A 157 -7.18 9.05 6.49
N PRO A 158 -6.72 8.23 7.46
CA PRO A 158 -5.30 8.13 7.79
C PRO A 158 -4.44 7.54 6.65
N MET A 159 -5.06 6.83 5.70
CA MET A 159 -4.36 6.22 4.57
C MET A 159 -4.36 7.11 3.32
N LEU A 160 -5.03 8.27 3.35
CA LEU A 160 -5.17 9.15 2.19
C LEU A 160 -3.81 9.62 1.65
N ALA A 161 -2.91 10.02 2.54
CA ALA A 161 -1.56 10.45 2.16
C ALA A 161 -0.78 9.33 1.45
N HIS A 162 -0.91 8.09 1.91
CA HIS A 162 -0.21 6.94 1.32
C HIS A 162 -0.65 6.69 -0.13
N VAL A 163 -1.96 6.80 -0.42
CA VAL A 163 -2.47 6.64 -1.78
C VAL A 163 -1.99 7.79 -2.68
N ARG A 164 -2.01 9.03 -2.18
CA ARG A 164 -1.55 10.21 -2.93
C ARG A 164 -0.05 10.16 -3.24
N HIS A 165 0.79 9.76 -2.29
CA HIS A 165 2.22 9.59 -2.55
C HIS A 165 2.50 8.48 -3.56
N LEU A 166 1.77 7.37 -3.48
CA LEU A 166 1.90 6.31 -4.48
C LEU A 166 1.44 6.79 -5.87
N LEU A 167 0.35 7.57 -5.94
CA LEU A 167 -0.07 8.24 -7.18
C LEU A 167 1.03 9.14 -7.76
N VAL A 168 1.73 9.93 -6.93
CA VAL A 168 2.84 10.78 -7.40
C VAL A 168 3.91 9.95 -8.12
N LEU A 169 4.33 8.81 -7.55
CA LEU A 169 5.28 7.89 -8.19
C LEU A 169 4.81 7.49 -9.60
N PHE A 170 3.58 6.98 -9.72
CA PHE A 170 3.06 6.46 -10.98
C PHE A 170 2.76 7.55 -12.01
N LEU A 171 2.23 8.70 -11.58
CA LEU A 171 1.90 9.81 -12.45
C LEU A 171 3.17 10.46 -13.01
N VAL A 172 4.20 10.66 -12.19
CA VAL A 172 5.51 11.18 -12.65
C VAL A 172 6.15 10.22 -13.66
N ARG A 173 6.18 8.92 -13.37
CA ARG A 173 6.75 7.93 -14.31
C ARG A 173 5.92 7.72 -15.58
N GLY A 174 4.63 8.02 -15.52
CA GLY A 174 3.73 8.06 -16.67
C GLY A 174 3.67 9.40 -17.39
N GLU A 175 4.49 10.39 -16.98
CA GLU A 175 4.52 11.75 -17.53
C GLU A 175 3.16 12.50 -17.45
N ARG A 176 2.32 12.13 -16.50
CA ARG A 176 1.00 12.76 -16.23
C ARG A 176 1.15 13.93 -15.27
N TRP A 177 1.91 14.94 -15.72
CA TRP A 177 2.44 16.02 -14.86
C TRP A 177 1.37 16.82 -14.11
N ALA A 178 0.29 17.23 -14.78
CA ALA A 178 -0.77 18.02 -14.16
C ALA A 178 -1.47 17.26 -13.02
N GLU A 179 -1.71 15.96 -13.21
CA GLU A 179 -2.33 15.12 -12.20
C GLU A 179 -1.38 14.85 -11.03
N ALA A 180 -0.08 14.69 -11.31
CA ALA A 180 0.95 14.60 -10.27
C ALA A 180 0.99 15.87 -9.41
N MET A 181 0.95 17.05 -10.04
CA MET A 181 0.91 18.32 -9.33
C MET A 181 -0.35 18.48 -8.47
N ASN A 182 -1.52 18.03 -8.97
CA ASN A 182 -2.75 18.02 -8.18
C ASN A 182 -2.61 17.16 -6.91
N GLN A 183 -1.86 16.06 -6.96
CA GLN A 183 -1.61 15.26 -5.75
C GLN A 183 -0.62 15.93 -4.81
N LEU A 184 0.46 16.52 -5.36
CA LEU A 184 1.50 17.19 -4.57
C LEU A 184 0.96 18.31 -3.71
N VAL A 185 0.00 19.12 -4.19
CA VAL A 185 -0.65 20.18 -3.40
C VAL A 185 -1.22 19.65 -2.07
N HIS A 186 -1.66 18.39 -2.03
CA HIS A 186 -2.26 17.80 -0.83
C HIS A 186 -1.25 17.12 0.11
N VAL A 187 -0.06 16.77 -0.37
CA VAL A 187 0.90 15.97 0.39
C VAL A 187 2.27 16.61 0.57
N ASP A 188 2.48 17.80 0.01
CA ASP A 188 3.76 18.48 0.14
C ASP A 188 4.11 18.75 1.62
N GLY A 189 5.34 18.42 2.00
CA GLY A 189 5.79 18.45 3.40
C GLY A 189 5.55 17.16 4.19
N HIS A 190 4.88 16.15 3.63
CA HIS A 190 4.80 14.80 4.20
C HIS A 190 5.68 13.83 3.41
N VAL A 191 6.53 13.05 4.09
CA VAL A 191 7.45 12.09 3.45
C VAL A 191 7.34 10.69 4.07
N GLY A 192 6.58 10.55 5.17
CA GLY A 192 6.45 9.31 5.95
C GLY A 192 5.57 8.23 5.32
N ALA A 193 5.46 8.17 3.99
CA ALA A 193 4.59 7.26 3.27
C ALA A 193 5.31 6.51 2.14
N LEU A 194 4.71 5.41 1.71
CA LEU A 194 5.13 4.69 0.51
C LEU A 194 5.06 5.60 -0.73
N PRO A 195 5.97 5.43 -1.71
CA PRO A 195 7.05 4.43 -1.72
C PRO A 195 8.32 4.87 -0.97
N TRP A 196 8.41 6.13 -0.57
CA TRP A 196 9.66 6.77 -0.12
C TRP A 196 10.24 6.10 1.12
N THR A 197 9.40 5.64 2.05
CA THR A 197 9.83 4.97 3.28
C THR A 197 10.59 3.66 3.06
N LEU A 198 10.62 3.12 1.83
CA LEU A 198 11.38 1.92 1.50
C LEU A 198 12.82 2.22 1.07
N THR A 199 13.20 3.49 0.97
CA THR A 199 14.52 3.89 0.48
C THR A 199 15.38 4.42 1.62
N PRO A 200 16.72 4.41 1.47
CA PRO A 200 17.62 4.86 2.54
C PRO A 200 17.46 6.33 2.92
N ASP A 201 17.05 7.18 1.97
CA ASP A 201 16.75 8.60 2.18
C ASP A 201 15.39 8.95 1.56
N PRO A 202 14.29 8.76 2.31
CA PRO A 202 12.94 9.04 1.84
C PRO A 202 12.75 10.50 1.40
N ALA A 203 13.43 11.45 2.05
CA ALA A 203 13.29 12.87 1.76
C ALA A 203 13.95 13.24 0.44
N ALA A 204 15.14 12.71 0.16
CA ALA A 204 15.82 12.92 -1.11
C ALA A 204 15.00 12.36 -2.29
N ASP A 205 14.47 11.14 -2.16
CA ASP A 205 13.68 10.53 -3.23
C ASP A 205 12.36 11.26 -3.48
N TYR A 206 11.64 11.63 -2.42
CA TYR A 206 10.43 12.45 -2.59
C TYR A 206 10.75 13.79 -3.26
N ALA A 207 11.83 14.47 -2.83
CA ALA A 207 12.24 15.74 -3.42
C ALA A 207 12.59 15.61 -4.91
N LEU A 208 13.22 14.52 -5.33
CA LEU A 208 13.50 14.21 -6.73
C LEU A 208 12.20 14.09 -7.54
N TYR A 209 11.24 13.29 -7.08
CA TYR A 209 9.95 13.11 -7.79
C TYR A 209 9.13 14.39 -7.84
N ARG A 210 9.16 15.18 -6.77
CA ARG A 210 8.55 16.52 -6.73
C ARG A 210 9.19 17.44 -7.77
N ALA A 211 10.53 17.48 -7.85
CA ALA A 211 11.24 18.31 -8.81
C ALA A 211 10.93 17.91 -10.26
N LEU A 212 10.87 16.59 -10.55
CA LEU A 212 10.48 16.07 -11.85
C LEU A 212 9.03 16.47 -12.21
N ALA A 213 8.10 16.36 -11.28
CA ALA A 213 6.72 16.76 -11.50
C ALA A 213 6.59 18.25 -11.84
N VAL A 214 7.28 19.11 -11.08
CA VAL A 214 7.29 20.57 -11.31
C VAL A 214 7.89 20.89 -12.67
N ALA A 215 9.10 20.39 -12.96
CA ALA A 215 9.78 20.65 -14.22
C ALA A 215 8.97 20.14 -15.43
N GLY A 216 8.41 18.92 -15.32
CA GLY A 216 7.55 18.36 -16.36
C GLY A 216 6.26 19.17 -16.56
N TYR A 217 5.65 19.65 -15.48
CA TYR A 217 4.44 20.47 -15.56
C TYR A 217 4.71 21.82 -16.25
N GLU A 218 5.77 22.53 -15.85
CA GLU A 218 6.15 23.81 -16.43
C GLU A 218 6.58 23.69 -17.90
N ALA A 219 7.37 22.66 -18.24
CA ALA A 219 7.78 22.39 -19.62
C ALA A 219 6.59 22.09 -20.56
N ASN A 220 5.45 21.69 -20.00
CA ASN A 220 4.21 21.40 -20.74
C ASN A 220 3.17 22.52 -20.60
N GLY A 221 3.59 23.74 -20.25
CA GLY A 221 2.73 24.94 -20.23
C GLY A 221 1.88 25.09 -18.96
N GLY A 222 2.09 24.23 -17.95
CA GLY A 222 1.50 24.38 -16.63
C GLY A 222 2.09 25.56 -15.88
N THR A 223 1.27 26.22 -15.05
CA THR A 223 1.74 27.28 -14.15
C THR A 223 1.20 27.06 -12.74
N PRO A 224 1.87 27.54 -11.68
CA PRO A 224 1.33 27.44 -10.32
C PRO A 224 -0.06 28.08 -10.17
N ALA A 225 -0.39 29.07 -11.01
CA ALA A 225 -1.69 29.73 -11.02
C ALA A 225 -2.84 28.83 -11.49
N SER A 226 -2.54 27.75 -12.23
CA SER A 226 -3.55 26.79 -12.72
C SER A 226 -3.75 25.58 -11.81
N LEU A 227 -3.06 25.50 -10.68
CA LEU A 227 -3.26 24.42 -9.71
C LEU A 227 -4.49 24.68 -8.84
N PRO A 228 -5.23 23.62 -8.46
CA PRO A 228 -6.30 23.74 -7.48
C PRO A 228 -5.74 24.30 -6.17
N ARG A 229 -6.49 25.22 -5.56
CA ARG A 229 -6.17 25.82 -4.26
C ARG A 229 -6.65 24.94 -3.11
#